data_AF-A0A059LR56-F1
#
_entry.id   AF-A0A059LR56-F1
#
_cell.length_a   1.000
_cell.length_b   1.000
_cell.length_c   1.000
_cell.angle_alpha   90.00
_cell.angle_beta   90.00
_cell.angle_gamma   90.00
#
_symmetry.space_group_name_H-M   'P 1'
#
loop_
_entity.id
_entity.type
_entity.pdbx_description
1 polymer ?
#
loop_
_entity_poly.entity_id
_entity_poly.type
_entity_poly.pdbx_seq_one_letter_code
_entity_poly.pdbx_strand_id
1 'polypeptide(L)'
;MTLHLKVEVRLDAGHGKGKGVFATEEIKTGEVVFTEPPLCAIQHADNRRHVPACQECFCLLAALPDAQVVSCEHECGQVYCSPSCRAAAWDRHHAALCPASPAPGPPGAKSRRGENVATRPEALDLLHLIGERANDAVFLVLRMVAGVKLRAERWAAQRAEDEGAGKRAQAAAVLSDQEAWEALREGWRPLAFGAKQLWWELPLSGEDVTEEERAECAQDRKTLCSDVASLLSLALNLDSFPALADVRVVGALLGMIELNNLGLVVAPAQGDEAGEEGEENSRDAGEEETSQDLGSSANVEEEKEAEPLHARHACCSDEEHAAPMRSSCHEKHGTCHEKHSHSSCSSDEGMPVVEGTAFSPLHACCNHSCMPNAHAFKRSTDQDGTTVILALQDIAVGEEIELSYIDEDAPLQERRAALQEYGFLCQCVRANSVTLIGFVGKPPLQRTIPGGKKLTTFSIALPKLPDQSTPWYVRSGVLVEAWNQMATVADQVQKGMQIQVQGKFKVNNYTDPNNTIHRNFSVVAFSLSQVRRTEGGKAREDGGFAAAGGDRAPKDARSRGEIKARMESAWMRYFENPSDWVDHRAQKQRQEVNARFPDFRRLTKAQDAQDVDALWVESAPDWVPANLPPVDA
;
A
#
# COMPACT_ATOMS: atom_id res chain seq x y z
N MET A 1 -23.08 11.13 22.83
CA MET A 1 -23.44 11.84 21.58
C MET A 1 -23.08 10.92 20.44
N THR A 2 -24.07 10.39 19.72
CA THR A 2 -23.83 9.65 18.48
C THR A 2 -23.33 10.66 17.47
N LEU A 3 -22.03 10.68 17.18
CA LEU A 3 -21.48 11.42 16.05
C LEU A 3 -22.21 10.89 14.81
N HIS A 4 -23.01 11.73 14.16
CA HIS A 4 -23.52 11.41 12.84
C HIS A 4 -22.31 11.37 11.90
N LEU A 5 -21.84 10.15 11.63
CA LEU A 5 -20.79 9.92 10.66
C LEU A 5 -21.39 10.08 9.26
N LYS A 6 -20.64 10.74 8.37
CA LYS A 6 -20.96 10.87 6.94
C LYS A 6 -20.77 9.56 6.16
N VAL A 7 -20.59 8.47 6.90
CA VAL A 7 -20.21 7.17 6.35
C VAL A 7 -20.92 6.03 7.08
N GLU A 8 -21.07 4.92 6.38
CA GLU A 8 -21.54 3.63 6.90
C GLU A 8 -20.57 2.51 6.51
N VAL A 9 -20.50 1.45 7.32
CA VAL A 9 -19.77 0.23 6.96
C VAL A 9 -20.74 -0.76 6.32
N ARG A 10 -20.44 -1.20 5.10
CA ARG A 10 -21.11 -2.33 4.46
C ARG A 10 -20.25 -3.59 4.61
N LEU A 11 -20.88 -4.70 4.98
CA LEU A 11 -20.18 -5.98 5.19
C LEU A 11 -19.71 -6.64 3.89
N ASP A 12 -20.31 -6.26 2.76
CA ASP A 12 -19.93 -6.69 1.42
C ASP A 12 -19.87 -5.47 0.49
N ALA A 13 -18.65 -5.03 0.18
CA ALA A 13 -18.34 -3.99 -0.80
C ALA A 13 -18.40 -4.51 -2.24
N GLY A 14 -18.68 -5.82 -2.43
CA GLY A 14 -18.72 -6.47 -3.73
C GLY A 14 -17.34 -6.88 -4.24
N HIS A 15 -17.32 -7.65 -5.33
CA HIS A 15 -16.10 -8.05 -6.05
C HIS A 15 -15.04 -8.78 -5.21
N GLY A 16 -15.42 -9.35 -4.07
CA GLY A 16 -14.51 -10.03 -3.15
C GLY A 16 -13.71 -9.09 -2.23
N LYS A 17 -14.03 -7.80 -2.18
CA LYS A 17 -13.37 -6.79 -1.33
C LYS A 17 -13.65 -6.95 0.18
N GLY A 18 -14.65 -7.76 0.56
CA GLY A 18 -15.03 -7.89 1.97
C GLY A 18 -15.79 -6.66 2.44
N LYS A 19 -15.45 -6.11 3.62
CA LYS A 19 -16.12 -4.91 4.15
C LYS A 19 -15.66 -3.67 3.39
N GLY A 20 -16.47 -2.61 3.40
CA GLY A 20 -16.13 -1.31 2.84
C GLY A 20 -16.80 -0.17 3.58
N VAL A 21 -16.20 1.01 3.55
CA VAL A 21 -16.79 2.25 4.07
C VAL A 21 -17.44 3.00 2.92
N PHE A 22 -18.67 3.50 3.10
CA PHE A 22 -19.45 4.16 2.05
C PHE A 22 -20.02 5.48 2.55
N ALA A 23 -20.02 6.50 1.69
CA ALA A 23 -20.60 7.80 2.01
C ALA A 23 -22.13 7.71 2.19
N THR A 24 -22.67 8.33 3.22
CA THR A 24 -24.12 8.45 3.49
C THR A 24 -24.69 9.79 3.04
N GLU A 25 -23.82 10.76 2.76
CA GLU A 25 -24.13 12.07 2.22
C GLU A 25 -23.06 12.48 1.19
N GLU A 26 -23.27 13.60 0.50
CA GLU A 26 -22.28 14.15 -0.44
C GLU A 26 -21.14 14.81 0.36
N ILE A 27 -19.89 14.51 -0.02
CA ILE A 27 -18.67 15.02 0.66
C ILE A 27 -17.83 15.76 -0.37
N LYS A 28 -17.38 16.97 -0.03
CA LYS A 28 -16.60 17.81 -0.97
C LYS A 28 -15.10 17.56 -0.86
N THR A 29 -14.38 17.82 -1.94
CA THR A 29 -12.90 17.82 -1.92
C THR A 29 -12.35 18.64 -0.74
N GLY A 30 -11.37 18.08 -0.02
CA GLY A 30 -10.74 18.72 1.14
C GLY A 30 -11.53 18.61 2.44
N GLU A 31 -12.76 18.09 2.40
CA GLU A 31 -13.58 17.90 3.59
C GLU A 31 -13.12 16.67 4.41
N VAL A 32 -13.29 16.75 5.73
CA VAL A 32 -13.12 15.61 6.62
C VAL A 32 -14.25 14.61 6.40
N VAL A 33 -13.91 13.43 5.88
CA VAL A 33 -14.83 12.30 5.73
C VAL A 33 -15.22 11.77 7.10
N PHE A 34 -14.23 11.44 7.93
CA PHE A 34 -14.41 11.10 9.33
C PHE A 34 -13.11 11.25 10.13
N THR A 35 -13.26 11.28 11.45
CA THR A 35 -12.17 11.27 12.43
C THR A 35 -12.42 10.12 13.41
N GLU A 36 -11.41 9.29 13.65
CA GLU A 36 -11.52 8.10 14.49
C GLU A 36 -10.30 7.95 15.41
N PRO A 37 -10.48 7.96 16.75
CA PRO A 37 -9.38 7.63 17.65
C PRO A 37 -9.05 6.12 17.54
N PRO A 38 -7.78 5.73 17.67
CA PRO A 38 -7.42 4.32 17.58
C PRO A 38 -8.10 3.52 18.67
N LEU A 39 -8.66 2.37 18.30
CA LEU A 39 -9.19 1.41 19.28
C LEU A 39 -8.05 0.84 20.10
N CYS A 40 -6.94 0.54 19.43
CA CYS A 40 -5.72 0.01 20.04
C CYS A 40 -4.54 0.47 19.20
N ALA A 41 -3.48 0.93 19.85
CA ALA A 41 -2.26 1.36 19.17
C ALA A 41 -1.02 1.07 20.01
N ILE A 42 0.13 1.05 19.37
CA ILE A 42 1.45 0.95 19.97
C ILE A 42 2.37 1.98 19.33
N GLN A 43 3.36 2.43 20.09
CA GLN A 43 4.54 3.10 19.56
C GLN A 43 5.59 2.02 19.31
N HIS A 44 6.32 2.09 18.19
CA HIS A 44 7.38 1.12 17.91
C HIS A 44 8.49 1.23 18.96
N ALA A 45 9.07 0.08 19.35
CA ALA A 45 10.04 0.01 20.44
C ALA A 45 11.27 0.89 20.16
N ASP A 46 11.76 0.90 18.93
CA ASP A 46 12.91 1.70 18.52
C ASP A 46 12.61 3.20 18.51
N ASN A 47 11.43 3.60 18.00
CA ASN A 47 10.97 4.98 18.04
C ASN A 47 10.82 5.48 19.50
N ARG A 48 10.27 4.65 20.39
CA ARG A 48 10.06 4.96 21.81
C ARG A 48 11.36 5.27 22.57
N ARG A 49 12.50 4.72 22.16
CA ARG A 49 13.81 4.98 22.79
C ARG A 49 14.25 6.45 22.63
N HIS A 50 13.79 7.09 21.56
CA HIS A 50 14.25 8.43 21.16
C HIS A 50 13.14 9.49 21.21
N VAL A 51 11.87 9.09 21.08
CA VAL A 51 10.72 9.99 21.05
C VAL A 51 9.75 9.64 22.19
N PRO A 52 9.87 10.24 23.38
CA PRO A 52 8.94 9.97 24.47
C PRO A 52 7.52 10.45 24.14
N ALA A 53 6.57 9.52 24.13
CA ALA A 53 5.17 9.78 23.82
C ALA A 53 4.23 9.31 24.94
N CYS A 54 3.07 9.96 25.03
CA CYS A 54 2.00 9.50 25.90
C CYS A 54 1.59 8.09 25.49
N GLN A 55 1.52 7.20 26.47
CA GLN A 55 1.25 5.79 26.21
C GLN A 55 -0.21 5.48 25.90
N GLU A 56 -1.07 6.51 25.86
CA GLU A 56 -2.48 6.39 25.51
C GLU A 56 -2.82 7.11 24.22
N CYS A 57 -2.52 8.42 24.14
CA CYS A 57 -2.89 9.25 23.01
C CYS A 57 -1.73 9.48 22.03
N PHE A 58 -0.51 9.02 22.33
CA PHE A 58 0.67 9.18 21.47
C PHE A 58 1.11 10.61 21.21
N CYS A 59 0.55 11.60 21.91
CA CYS A 59 1.07 12.96 21.86
C CYS A 59 2.53 12.98 22.38
N LEU A 60 3.36 13.82 21.77
CA LEU A 60 4.75 13.95 22.17
C LEU A 60 4.84 14.56 23.58
N LEU A 61 5.60 13.92 24.46
CA LEU A 61 5.79 14.42 25.82
C LEU A 61 6.87 15.51 25.89
N ALA A 62 7.81 15.51 24.94
CA ALA A 62 8.83 16.57 24.83
C ALA A 62 8.23 17.96 24.57
N ALA A 63 7.02 18.02 24.02
CA ALA A 63 6.28 19.26 23.80
C ALA A 63 5.55 19.78 25.07
N LEU A 64 5.57 19.01 26.17
CA LEU A 64 4.87 19.34 27.41
C LEU A 64 5.88 19.75 28.51
N PRO A 65 5.51 20.68 29.41
CA PRO A 65 6.29 20.92 30.63
C PRO A 65 6.35 19.66 31.51
N ASP A 66 7.52 19.33 32.07
CA ASP A 66 7.73 18.12 32.90
C ASP A 66 6.69 17.95 34.02
N ALA A 67 6.23 19.06 34.62
CA ALA A 67 5.23 19.07 35.68
C ALA A 67 3.84 18.54 35.26
N GLN A 68 3.59 18.39 33.97
CA GLN A 68 2.33 17.89 33.41
C GLN A 68 2.35 16.38 33.11
N VAL A 69 3.53 15.78 32.99
CA VAL A 69 3.68 14.35 32.72
C VAL A 69 3.37 13.55 33.98
N VAL A 70 2.45 12.59 33.88
CA VAL A 70 2.07 11.71 34.99
C VAL A 70 2.51 10.27 34.71
N SER A 71 3.03 9.60 35.73
CA SER A 71 3.44 8.19 35.66
C SER A 71 2.31 7.25 36.12
N CYS A 72 2.44 5.96 35.79
CA CYS A 72 1.64 4.90 36.38
C CYS A 72 1.76 4.89 37.91
N GLU A 73 0.64 4.64 38.61
CA GLU A 73 0.58 4.57 40.07
C GLU A 73 1.29 3.35 40.66
N HIS A 74 1.62 2.37 39.83
CA HIS A 74 2.35 1.15 40.21
C HIS A 74 3.83 1.19 39.83
N GLU A 75 4.36 2.35 39.46
CA GLU A 75 5.79 2.57 39.18
C GLU A 75 6.37 1.65 38.09
N CYS A 76 5.55 1.18 37.16
CA CYS A 76 5.97 0.27 36.08
C CYS A 76 6.65 0.98 34.89
N GLY A 77 6.99 2.26 35.02
CA GLY A 77 7.68 3.05 33.98
C GLY A 77 6.80 3.61 32.85
N GLN A 78 5.48 3.36 32.81
CA GLN A 78 4.59 3.97 31.81
C GLN A 78 4.26 5.43 32.16
N VAL A 79 4.23 6.30 31.16
CA VAL A 79 4.03 7.76 31.29
C VAL A 79 2.91 8.29 30.39
N TYR A 80 2.25 9.35 30.83
CA TYR A 80 1.06 9.91 30.21
C TYR A 80 1.06 11.44 30.25
N CYS A 81 0.44 12.09 29.26
CA CYS A 81 0.35 13.55 29.19
C CYS A 81 -0.64 14.17 30.19
N SER A 82 -1.49 13.35 30.82
CA SER A 82 -2.51 13.82 31.75
C SER A 82 -3.06 12.69 32.63
N PRO A 83 -3.67 13.00 33.79
CA PRO A 83 -4.41 12.03 34.59
C PRO A 83 -5.54 11.34 33.81
N SER A 84 -6.18 12.06 32.88
CA SER A 84 -7.23 11.51 32.01
C SER A 84 -6.69 10.42 31.09
N CYS A 85 -5.52 10.64 30.47
CA CYS A 85 -4.88 9.62 29.63
C CYS A 85 -4.40 8.42 30.43
N ARG A 86 -3.88 8.64 31.66
CA ARG A 86 -3.51 7.54 32.57
C ARG A 86 -4.71 6.67 32.92
N ALA A 87 -5.83 7.29 33.30
CA ALA A 87 -7.06 6.58 33.64
C ALA A 87 -7.64 5.84 32.42
N ALA A 88 -7.68 6.48 31.25
CA ALA A 88 -8.16 5.86 30.03
C ALA A 88 -7.29 4.65 29.61
N ALA A 89 -5.96 4.75 29.74
CA ALA A 89 -5.07 3.62 29.50
C ALA A 89 -5.31 2.47 30.46
N TRP A 90 -5.46 2.79 31.76
CA TRP A 90 -5.77 1.81 32.81
C TRP A 90 -7.04 1.02 32.45
N ASP A 91 -8.11 1.74 32.11
CA ASP A 91 -9.40 1.15 31.76
C ASP A 91 -9.35 0.37 30.43
N ARG A 92 -8.59 0.83 29.44
CA ARG A 92 -8.56 0.21 28.12
C ARG A 92 -7.67 -1.04 28.06
N HIS A 93 -6.53 -1.07 28.72
CA HIS A 93 -5.56 -2.17 28.56
C HIS A 93 -4.55 -2.27 29.71
N HIS A 94 -4.12 -1.15 30.29
CA HIS A 94 -2.96 -1.12 31.18
C HIS A 94 -3.19 -1.85 32.50
N ALA A 95 -4.42 -1.89 33.03
CA ALA A 95 -4.73 -2.68 34.23
C ALA A 95 -4.34 -4.16 34.10
N ALA A 96 -4.52 -4.75 32.91
CA ALA A 96 -4.15 -6.13 32.64
C ALA A 96 -2.64 -6.30 32.34
N LEU A 97 -1.99 -5.25 31.81
CA LEU A 97 -0.61 -5.28 31.35
C LEU A 97 0.42 -4.74 32.35
N CYS A 98 -0.03 -4.11 33.43
CA CYS A 98 0.87 -3.59 34.45
C CYS A 98 1.55 -4.75 35.20
N PRO A 99 2.89 -4.90 35.12
CA PRO A 99 3.62 -5.99 35.78
C PRO A 99 3.59 -5.86 37.31
N ALA A 100 3.49 -4.63 37.82
CA ALA A 100 3.46 -4.30 39.24
C ALA A 100 2.03 -4.27 39.83
N SER A 101 0.99 -4.48 39.01
CA SER A 101 -0.38 -4.55 39.52
C SER A 101 -0.62 -5.91 40.20
N PRO A 102 -1.17 -5.94 41.43
CA PRO A 102 -1.60 -7.19 42.04
C PRO A 102 -2.60 -7.86 41.11
N ALA A 103 -2.36 -9.12 40.75
CA ALA A 103 -3.24 -9.87 39.87
C ALA A 103 -4.65 -9.93 40.50
N PRO A 104 -5.73 -9.60 39.77
CA PRO A 104 -7.07 -9.91 40.23
C PRO A 104 -7.27 -11.42 40.09
N GLY A 105 -7.00 -12.16 41.17
CA GLY A 105 -7.19 -13.61 41.23
C GLY A 105 -6.84 -14.16 42.62
N PRO A 106 -7.49 -15.27 43.06
CA PRO A 106 -7.23 -15.84 44.38
C PRO A 106 -5.77 -16.33 44.47
N PRO A 107 -5.09 -16.13 45.62
CA PRO A 107 -3.71 -16.56 45.78
C PRO A 107 -3.63 -18.10 45.78
N GLY A 108 -3.02 -18.66 44.73
CA GLY A 108 -2.41 -19.99 44.76
C GLY A 108 -3.24 -21.14 44.20
N ALA A 109 -3.21 -21.31 42.88
CA ALA A 109 -3.24 -22.65 42.29
C ALA A 109 -1.80 -23.18 42.26
N LYS A 110 -1.43 -24.04 43.22
CA LYS A 110 -0.15 -24.77 43.16
C LYS A 110 -0.20 -25.73 41.98
N SER A 111 0.65 -25.50 40.97
CA SER A 111 0.85 -26.47 39.88
C SER A 111 1.24 -27.83 40.48
N ARG A 112 0.44 -28.85 40.16
CA ARG A 112 0.82 -30.25 40.38
C ARG A 112 1.74 -30.66 39.23
N ARG A 113 3.00 -30.94 39.58
CA ARG A 113 4.10 -31.52 38.79
C ARG A 113 5.03 -30.51 38.09
N GLY A 114 6.21 -30.32 38.68
CA GLY A 114 7.50 -30.62 38.04
C GLY A 114 7.97 -29.84 36.80
N GLU A 115 7.22 -28.89 36.26
CA GLU A 115 7.67 -28.02 35.16
C GLU A 115 7.85 -26.59 35.68
N ASN A 116 8.96 -25.94 35.30
CA ASN A 116 9.16 -24.51 35.54
C ASN A 116 8.17 -23.73 34.66
N VAL A 117 6.95 -23.52 35.15
CA VAL A 117 5.96 -22.68 34.49
C VAL A 117 6.32 -21.21 34.76
N ALA A 118 6.47 -20.42 33.70
CA ALA A 118 6.80 -19.00 33.79
C ALA A 118 5.79 -18.24 34.68
N THR A 119 6.29 -17.33 35.52
CA THR A 119 5.43 -16.43 36.30
C THR A 119 4.77 -15.37 35.40
N ARG A 120 3.69 -14.71 35.85
CA ARG A 120 3.04 -13.63 35.06
C ARG A 120 4.01 -12.53 34.60
N PRO A 121 4.91 -11.99 35.46
CA PRO A 121 5.94 -11.05 35.02
C PRO A 121 6.90 -11.64 33.99
N GLU A 122 7.38 -12.88 34.20
CA GLU A 122 8.25 -13.56 33.22
C GLU A 122 7.56 -13.76 31.87
N ALA A 123 6.26 -14.08 31.87
CA ALA A 123 5.48 -14.22 30.65
C ALA A 123 5.32 -12.90 29.91
N LEU A 124 5.11 -11.78 30.64
CA LEU A 124 5.12 -10.44 30.06
C LEU A 124 6.50 -10.10 29.48
N ASP A 125 7.58 -10.37 30.19
CA ASP A 125 8.94 -10.09 29.72
C ASP A 125 9.28 -10.90 28.46
N LEU A 126 8.89 -12.18 28.40
CA LEU A 126 9.06 -13.01 27.21
C LEU A 126 8.24 -12.50 26.02
N LEU A 127 7.00 -12.05 26.25
CA LEU A 127 6.19 -11.42 25.19
C LEU A 127 6.82 -10.14 24.68
N HIS A 128 7.40 -9.33 25.56
CA HIS A 128 8.14 -8.13 25.13
C HIS A 128 9.37 -8.51 24.31
N LEU A 129 10.15 -9.49 24.76
CA LEU A 129 11.31 -9.98 24.03
C LEU A 129 10.96 -10.51 22.63
N ILE A 130 9.85 -11.25 22.51
CA ILE A 130 9.33 -11.69 21.21
C ILE A 130 8.95 -10.49 20.34
N GLY A 131 8.27 -9.49 20.92
CA GLY A 131 7.91 -8.25 20.24
C GLY A 131 9.13 -7.49 19.70
N GLU A 132 10.20 -7.39 20.49
CA GLU A 132 11.42 -6.68 20.08
C GLU A 132 12.26 -7.46 19.05
N ARG A 133 12.26 -8.79 19.11
CA ARG A 133 13.20 -9.62 18.34
C ARG A 133 12.62 -10.35 17.14
N ALA A 134 11.31 -10.56 17.11
CA ALA A 134 10.67 -11.38 16.08
C ALA A 134 9.61 -10.61 15.30
N ASN A 135 8.64 -9.98 15.99
CA ASN A 135 7.58 -9.22 15.34
C ASN A 135 6.93 -8.23 16.33
N ASP A 136 7.07 -6.93 16.06
CA ASP A 136 6.54 -5.84 16.90
C ASP A 136 5.00 -5.84 16.97
N ALA A 137 4.31 -6.44 15.99
CA ALA A 137 2.87 -6.66 16.02
C ALA A 137 2.41 -7.42 17.28
N VAL A 138 3.29 -8.21 17.90
CA VAL A 138 3.00 -8.91 19.16
C VAL A 138 2.65 -7.92 20.28
N PHE A 139 3.24 -6.73 20.33
CA PHE A 139 2.85 -5.69 21.30
C PHE A 139 1.41 -5.23 21.08
N LEU A 140 1.00 -5.10 19.82
CA LEU A 140 -0.36 -4.70 19.48
C LEU A 140 -1.36 -5.83 19.77
N VAL A 141 -1.01 -7.09 19.48
CA VAL A 141 -1.79 -8.27 19.89
C VAL A 141 -1.98 -8.29 21.41
N LEU A 142 -0.90 -8.09 22.18
CA LEU A 142 -0.94 -8.07 23.64
C LEU A 142 -1.93 -7.00 24.15
N ARG A 143 -1.89 -5.78 23.62
CA ARG A 143 -2.84 -4.71 23.97
C ARG A 143 -4.27 -5.01 23.51
N MET A 144 -4.46 -5.60 22.32
CA MET A 144 -5.77 -5.99 21.82
C MET A 144 -6.44 -7.05 22.70
N VAL A 145 -5.70 -8.10 23.05
CA VAL A 145 -6.21 -9.19 23.89
C VAL A 145 -6.52 -8.67 25.30
N ALA A 146 -5.63 -7.87 25.90
CA ALA A 146 -5.88 -7.20 27.17
C ALA A 146 -7.15 -6.35 27.12
N GLY A 147 -7.34 -5.57 26.06
CA GLY A 147 -8.52 -4.72 25.90
C GLY A 147 -9.81 -5.49 25.66
N VAL A 148 -9.78 -6.63 24.96
CA VAL A 148 -10.94 -7.52 24.85
C VAL A 148 -11.30 -8.11 26.21
N LYS A 149 -10.30 -8.64 26.93
CA LYS A 149 -10.48 -9.21 28.27
C LYS A 149 -11.16 -8.22 29.21
N LEU A 150 -10.59 -7.02 29.36
CA LEU A 150 -11.13 -6.02 30.29
C LEU A 150 -12.56 -5.58 29.93
N ARG A 151 -12.90 -5.53 28.63
CA ARG A 151 -14.28 -5.24 28.19
C ARG A 151 -15.24 -6.39 28.48
N ALA A 152 -14.82 -7.63 28.26
CA ALA A 152 -15.62 -8.80 28.59
C ALA A 152 -15.89 -8.89 30.10
N GLU A 153 -14.87 -8.66 30.94
CA GLU A 153 -15.01 -8.63 32.40
C GLU A 153 -15.97 -7.54 32.87
N ARG A 154 -15.86 -6.32 32.31
CA ARG A 154 -16.79 -5.24 32.63
C ARG A 154 -18.22 -5.56 32.23
N TRP A 155 -18.42 -6.14 31.04
CA TRP A 155 -19.75 -6.53 30.59
C TRP A 155 -20.36 -7.58 31.51
N ALA A 156 -19.57 -8.59 31.90
CA ALA A 156 -20.02 -9.63 32.83
C ALA A 156 -20.34 -9.06 34.22
N ALA A 157 -19.51 -8.16 34.73
CA ALA A 157 -19.73 -7.48 36.01
C ALA A 157 -21.02 -6.64 35.98
N GLN A 158 -21.24 -5.85 34.93
CA GLN A 158 -22.44 -5.03 34.77
C GLN A 158 -23.70 -5.90 34.73
N ARG A 159 -23.67 -6.99 33.97
CA ARG A 159 -24.81 -7.90 33.89
C ARG A 159 -25.14 -8.53 35.24
N ALA A 160 -24.11 -8.95 35.98
CA ALA A 160 -24.30 -9.49 37.32
C ALA A 160 -24.84 -8.43 38.30
N GLU A 161 -24.52 -7.14 38.13
CA GLU A 161 -25.13 -6.04 38.89
C GLU A 161 -26.63 -5.91 38.56
N ASP A 162 -26.97 -5.96 37.28
CA ASP A 162 -28.35 -5.87 36.78
C ASP A 162 -29.21 -7.06 37.27
N GLU A 163 -28.61 -8.24 37.44
CA GLU A 163 -29.23 -9.45 37.99
C GLU A 163 -29.30 -9.46 39.54
N GLY A 164 -28.81 -8.40 40.20
CA GLY A 164 -28.90 -8.21 41.65
C GLY A 164 -27.85 -8.95 42.47
N ALA A 165 -26.76 -9.42 41.85
CA ALA A 165 -25.66 -10.01 42.59
C ALA A 165 -24.89 -8.94 43.39
N GLY A 166 -24.55 -9.23 44.64
CA GLY A 166 -23.72 -8.33 45.45
C GLY A 166 -22.25 -8.29 44.96
N LYS A 167 -21.55 -7.17 45.14
CA LYS A 167 -20.15 -6.95 44.70
C LYS A 167 -19.17 -8.07 45.08
N ARG A 168 -19.36 -8.71 46.23
CA ARG A 168 -18.50 -9.81 46.73
C ARG A 168 -18.80 -11.16 46.06
N ALA A 169 -20.03 -11.36 45.58
CA ALA A 169 -20.41 -12.52 44.78
C ALA A 169 -19.92 -12.38 43.33
N GLN A 170 -19.92 -11.16 42.78
CA GLN A 170 -19.41 -10.85 41.43
C GLN A 170 -17.93 -11.15 41.24
N ALA A 171 -17.08 -10.74 42.19
CA ALA A 171 -15.63 -10.96 42.09
C ALA A 171 -15.21 -12.43 42.26
N ALA A 172 -16.11 -13.31 42.70
CA ALA A 172 -15.83 -14.72 42.97
C ALA A 172 -16.63 -15.69 42.07
N ALA A 173 -17.55 -15.18 41.24
CA ALA A 173 -18.36 -15.99 40.36
C ALA A 173 -17.53 -16.46 39.16
N VAL A 174 -17.39 -17.77 39.03
CA VAL A 174 -16.89 -18.39 37.81
C VAL A 174 -18.00 -18.28 36.76
N LEU A 175 -17.69 -17.65 35.62
CA LEU A 175 -18.63 -17.55 34.50
C LEU A 175 -18.92 -18.94 33.95
N SER A 176 -20.18 -19.21 33.63
CA SER A 176 -20.52 -20.36 32.78
C SER A 176 -19.96 -20.17 31.36
N ASP A 177 -19.79 -21.26 30.61
CA ASP A 177 -19.30 -21.21 29.23
C ASP A 177 -20.14 -20.27 28.34
N GLN A 178 -21.46 -20.21 28.57
CA GLN A 178 -22.34 -19.33 27.81
C GLN A 178 -22.14 -17.85 28.18
N GLU A 179 -22.04 -17.53 29.48
CA GLU A 179 -21.79 -16.16 29.93
C GLU A 179 -20.42 -15.66 29.48
N ALA A 180 -19.40 -16.52 29.57
CA ALA A 180 -18.05 -16.22 29.07
C ALA A 180 -18.06 -15.94 27.57
N TRP A 181 -18.81 -16.73 26.78
CA TRP A 181 -18.95 -16.50 25.34
C TRP A 181 -19.69 -15.20 25.00
N GLU A 182 -20.78 -14.89 25.69
CA GLU A 182 -21.53 -13.63 25.48
C GLU A 182 -20.66 -12.41 25.84
N ALA A 183 -19.96 -12.46 26.97
CA ALA A 183 -19.01 -11.44 27.39
C ALA A 183 -17.88 -11.25 26.36
N LEU A 184 -17.33 -12.36 25.84
CA LEU A 184 -16.31 -12.33 24.80
C LEU A 184 -16.81 -11.73 23.50
N ARG A 185 -18.04 -12.03 23.08
CA ARG A 185 -18.62 -11.46 21.86
C ARG A 185 -18.74 -9.93 21.94
N GLU A 186 -19.21 -9.41 23.07
CA GLU A 186 -19.30 -7.97 23.28
C GLU A 186 -17.91 -7.33 23.41
N GLY A 187 -16.99 -7.97 24.12
CA GLY A 187 -15.58 -7.56 24.16
C GLY A 187 -14.92 -7.55 22.78
N TRP A 188 -15.19 -8.53 21.92
CA TRP A 188 -14.55 -8.66 20.61
C TRP A 188 -15.12 -7.71 19.55
N ARG A 189 -16.38 -7.26 19.71
CA ARG A 189 -17.16 -6.57 18.67
C ARG A 189 -16.41 -5.48 17.89
N PRO A 190 -15.66 -4.54 18.51
CA PRO A 190 -14.87 -3.53 17.78
C PRO A 190 -13.72 -4.10 16.94
N LEU A 191 -13.12 -5.22 17.33
CA LEU A 191 -12.11 -5.89 16.51
C LEU A 191 -12.73 -6.62 15.32
N ALA A 192 -14.05 -6.85 15.28
CA ALA A 192 -14.69 -7.57 14.18
C ALA A 192 -14.55 -6.86 12.82
N PHE A 193 -14.22 -5.56 12.81
CA PHE A 193 -14.14 -4.73 11.61
C PHE A 193 -12.90 -5.02 10.75
N GLY A 194 -11.73 -5.26 11.35
CA GLY A 194 -10.51 -5.53 10.59
C GLY A 194 -10.56 -6.82 9.77
N ALA A 195 -9.95 -6.82 8.58
CA ALA A 195 -9.76 -8.03 7.78
C ALA A 195 -8.90 -9.05 8.53
N LYS A 196 -9.30 -10.33 8.54
CA LYS A 196 -8.58 -11.39 9.27
C LYS A 196 -8.34 -12.56 8.34
N GLN A 197 -7.08 -12.92 8.24
CA GLN A 197 -6.60 -14.18 7.71
C GLN A 197 -5.56 -14.71 8.68
N LEU A 198 -5.32 -16.01 8.69
CA LEU A 198 -4.28 -16.57 9.52
C LEU A 198 -2.92 -16.11 8.98
N TRP A 199 -2.07 -15.56 9.85
CA TRP A 199 -0.78 -15.00 9.46
C TRP A 199 0.13 -15.99 8.70
N TRP A 200 0.09 -17.26 9.10
CA TRP A 200 0.82 -18.33 8.42
C TRP A 200 0.21 -18.77 7.07
N GLU A 201 -0.98 -18.29 6.72
CA GLU A 201 -1.60 -18.50 5.40
C GLU A 201 -1.37 -17.31 4.46
N LEU A 202 -0.73 -16.23 4.94
CA LEU A 202 -0.40 -15.08 4.10
C LEU A 202 0.68 -15.43 3.09
N PRO A 203 0.59 -14.89 1.86
CA PRO A 203 1.59 -15.15 0.83
C PRO A 203 2.97 -14.66 1.28
N LEU A 204 3.99 -15.39 0.85
CA LEU A 204 5.38 -14.92 0.88
C LEU A 204 5.68 -14.34 -0.50
N SER A 205 6.07 -13.07 -0.53
CA SER A 205 6.44 -12.34 -1.75
C SER A 205 7.86 -12.71 -2.19
N GLY A 206 8.08 -12.70 -3.51
CA GLY A 206 9.37 -13.03 -4.14
C GLY A 206 9.23 -14.05 -5.26
N GLU A 207 9.77 -13.74 -6.43
CA GLU A 207 9.71 -14.62 -7.61
C GLU A 207 10.49 -15.94 -7.41
N ASP A 208 11.48 -15.93 -6.52
CA ASP A 208 12.39 -17.05 -6.26
C ASP A 208 12.01 -17.92 -5.04
N VAL A 209 10.90 -17.65 -4.35
CA VAL A 209 10.53 -18.41 -3.13
C VAL A 209 9.89 -19.75 -3.49
N THR A 210 10.57 -20.83 -3.12
CA THR A 210 10.14 -22.23 -3.34
C THR A 210 8.92 -22.61 -2.50
N GLU A 211 8.21 -23.68 -2.88
CA GLU A 211 7.09 -24.19 -2.07
C GLU A 211 7.56 -24.70 -0.69
N GLU A 212 8.78 -25.22 -0.62
CA GLU A 212 9.41 -25.71 0.61
C GLU A 212 9.69 -24.57 1.59
N GLU A 213 10.30 -23.47 1.13
CA GLU A 213 10.53 -22.26 1.95
C GLU A 213 9.20 -21.65 2.42
N ARG A 214 8.15 -21.69 1.58
CA ARG A 214 6.82 -21.25 1.99
C ARG A 214 6.24 -22.08 3.12
N ALA A 215 6.37 -23.40 3.03
CA ALA A 215 5.87 -24.32 4.04
C ALA A 215 6.64 -24.17 5.36
N GLU A 216 7.96 -24.02 5.31
CA GLU A 216 8.82 -23.79 6.47
C GLU A 216 8.45 -22.48 7.17
N CYS A 217 8.38 -21.36 6.44
CA CYS A 217 8.00 -20.08 7.02
C CYS A 217 6.57 -20.08 7.58
N ALA A 218 5.61 -20.74 6.91
CA ALA A 218 4.27 -20.92 7.45
C ALA A 218 4.28 -21.70 8.77
N GLN A 219 5.11 -22.74 8.88
CA GLN A 219 5.26 -23.52 10.10
C GLN A 219 5.92 -22.70 11.23
N ASP A 220 6.93 -21.89 10.92
CA ASP A 220 7.57 -21.00 11.89
C ASP A 220 6.61 -19.94 12.41
N ARG A 221 5.87 -19.27 11.52
CA ARG A 221 4.83 -18.30 11.89
C ARG A 221 3.79 -18.91 12.82
N LYS A 222 3.36 -20.14 12.52
CA LYS A 222 2.38 -20.86 13.34
C LYS A 222 2.95 -21.27 14.71
N THR A 223 4.23 -21.64 14.76
CA THR A 223 4.93 -21.96 16.01
C THR A 223 5.02 -20.71 16.89
N LEU A 224 5.43 -19.57 16.31
CA LEU A 224 5.44 -18.29 17.02
C LEU A 224 4.06 -17.91 17.58
N CYS A 225 2.99 -18.11 16.79
CA CYS A 225 1.62 -17.88 17.28
C CYS A 225 1.27 -18.77 18.47
N SER A 226 1.75 -20.02 18.49
CA SER A 226 1.53 -20.96 19.59
C SER A 226 2.25 -20.53 20.87
N ASP A 227 3.48 -20.03 20.73
CA ASP A 227 4.28 -19.53 21.86
C ASP A 227 3.64 -18.26 22.45
N VAL A 228 3.27 -17.31 21.58
CA VAL A 228 2.55 -16.08 21.99
C VAL A 228 1.23 -16.42 22.66
N ALA A 229 0.44 -17.35 22.12
CA ALA A 229 -0.82 -17.80 22.71
C ALA A 229 -0.63 -18.36 24.14
N SER A 230 0.38 -19.22 24.32
CA SER A 230 0.69 -19.83 25.62
C SER A 230 1.10 -18.78 26.66
N LEU A 231 1.94 -17.81 26.25
CA LEU A 231 2.37 -16.72 27.11
C LEU A 231 1.23 -15.74 27.43
N LEU A 232 0.34 -15.44 26.47
CA LEU A 232 -0.83 -14.59 26.71
C LEU A 232 -1.76 -15.18 27.77
N SER A 233 -1.98 -16.50 27.74
CA SER A 233 -2.80 -17.20 28.74
C SER A 233 -2.30 -16.94 30.16
N LEU A 234 -0.99 -17.07 30.37
CA LEU A 234 -0.32 -16.84 31.66
C LEU A 234 -0.26 -15.35 32.03
N ALA A 235 0.18 -14.49 31.10
CA ALA A 235 0.42 -13.07 31.34
C ALA A 235 -0.87 -12.31 31.68
N LEU A 236 -1.97 -12.67 31.03
CA LEU A 236 -3.26 -11.98 31.16
C LEU A 236 -4.26 -12.73 32.04
N ASN A 237 -3.92 -13.91 32.57
CA ASN A 237 -4.82 -14.76 33.34
C ASN A 237 -6.14 -15.04 32.58
N LEU A 238 -6.03 -15.73 31.43
CA LEU A 238 -7.14 -15.97 30.52
C LEU A 238 -8.01 -17.18 30.88
N ASP A 239 -7.98 -17.65 32.13
CA ASP A 239 -8.76 -18.83 32.58
C ASP A 239 -10.27 -18.69 32.33
N SER A 240 -10.82 -17.49 32.49
CA SER A 240 -12.23 -17.21 32.21
C SER A 240 -12.53 -17.05 30.71
N PHE A 241 -11.49 -16.87 29.89
CA PHE A 241 -11.59 -16.54 28.47
C PHE A 241 -10.52 -17.28 27.62
N PRO A 242 -10.42 -18.61 27.72
CA PRO A 242 -9.32 -19.36 27.11
C PRO A 242 -9.28 -19.24 25.58
N ALA A 243 -10.41 -18.94 24.94
CA ALA A 243 -10.50 -18.68 23.51
C ALA A 243 -9.59 -17.53 23.03
N LEU A 244 -9.26 -16.57 23.90
CA LEU A 244 -8.34 -15.47 23.57
C LEU A 244 -6.87 -15.94 23.42
N ALA A 245 -6.52 -17.08 24.01
CA ALA A 245 -5.23 -17.74 23.88
C ALA A 245 -5.27 -18.90 22.86
N ASP A 246 -6.24 -18.94 21.96
CA ASP A 246 -6.24 -19.91 20.87
C ASP A 246 -5.24 -19.48 19.78
N VAL A 247 -4.43 -20.42 19.28
CA VAL A 247 -3.43 -20.16 18.24
C VAL A 247 -4.04 -19.53 16.98
N ARG A 248 -5.27 -19.89 16.61
CA ARG A 248 -5.99 -19.31 15.46
C ARG A 248 -6.44 -17.89 15.75
N VAL A 249 -6.79 -17.57 16.99
CA VAL A 249 -7.14 -16.20 17.38
C VAL A 249 -5.90 -15.30 17.33
N VAL A 250 -4.77 -15.75 17.88
CA VAL A 250 -3.49 -15.03 17.78
C VAL A 250 -3.05 -14.89 16.33
N GLY A 251 -3.10 -15.96 15.54
CA GLY A 251 -2.76 -15.94 14.13
C GLY A 251 -3.65 -15.03 13.29
N ALA A 252 -4.95 -14.93 13.63
CA ALA A 252 -5.88 -14.03 12.97
C ALA A 252 -5.67 -12.56 13.38
N LEU A 253 -5.23 -12.29 14.61
CA LEU A 253 -4.86 -10.95 15.06
C LEU A 253 -3.57 -10.47 14.42
N LEU A 254 -2.54 -11.32 14.36
CA LEU A 254 -1.30 -11.02 13.63
C LEU A 254 -1.59 -10.81 12.15
N GLY A 255 -2.34 -11.72 11.51
CA GLY A 255 -2.69 -11.55 10.10
C GLY A 255 -3.56 -10.32 9.85
N MET A 256 -4.40 -9.91 10.81
CA MET A 256 -5.10 -8.62 10.73
C MET A 256 -4.13 -7.44 10.80
N ILE A 257 -3.12 -7.48 11.66
CA ILE A 257 -2.16 -6.37 11.74
C ILE A 257 -1.37 -6.24 10.43
N GLU A 258 -1.00 -7.37 9.83
CA GLU A 258 -0.20 -7.43 8.60
C GLU A 258 -1.00 -7.11 7.32
N LEU A 259 -2.32 -7.36 7.31
CA LEU A 259 -3.19 -7.14 6.15
C LEU A 259 -3.87 -5.77 6.12
N ASN A 260 -3.69 -4.93 7.13
CA ASN A 260 -4.36 -3.64 7.23
C ASN A 260 -3.32 -2.52 7.21
N ASN A 261 -3.64 -1.36 6.61
CA ASN A 261 -2.77 -0.20 6.58
C ASN A 261 -2.84 0.54 7.94
N LEU A 262 -2.14 0.02 8.94
CA LEU A 262 -2.24 0.44 10.34
C LEU A 262 -1.15 1.43 10.79
N GLY A 263 -0.48 2.13 9.86
CA GLY A 263 0.58 3.08 10.22
C GLY A 263 0.08 4.20 11.13
N LEU A 264 0.84 4.51 12.18
CA LEU A 264 0.64 5.64 13.07
C LEU A 264 1.83 6.58 12.96
N VAL A 265 1.56 7.84 12.63
CA VAL A 265 2.53 8.93 12.71
C VAL A 265 1.89 10.09 13.47
N VAL A 266 2.56 10.60 14.49
CA VAL A 266 2.16 11.83 15.21
C VAL A 266 3.32 12.80 15.19
N ALA A 267 3.10 13.97 14.59
CA ALA A 267 4.09 15.04 14.52
C ALA A 267 3.97 15.98 15.73
N PRO A 268 5.05 16.71 16.09
CA PRO A 268 4.97 17.78 17.06
C PRO A 268 4.00 18.87 16.58
N ALA A 269 3.39 19.58 17.53
CA ALA A 269 2.66 20.80 17.21
C ALA A 269 3.60 21.79 16.51
N GLN A 270 3.31 22.14 15.25
CA GLN A 270 3.93 23.31 14.66
C GLN A 270 3.43 24.51 15.46
N GLY A 271 4.33 25.27 16.08
CA GLY A 271 3.96 26.54 16.69
C GLY A 271 3.28 27.39 15.62
N ASP A 272 2.20 28.08 15.98
CA ASP A 272 1.50 28.99 15.08
C ASP A 272 2.50 30.02 14.52
N GLU A 273 3.08 29.75 13.35
CA GLU A 273 3.58 30.84 12.53
C GLU A 273 2.32 31.54 12.05
N ALA A 274 2.04 32.68 12.68
CA ALA A 274 1.12 33.68 12.18
C ALA A 274 1.63 34.16 10.81
N GLY A 275 1.39 33.35 9.78
CA GLY A 275 1.57 33.71 8.39
C GLY A 275 0.41 34.62 8.02
N GLU A 276 0.76 35.88 7.78
CA GLU A 276 -0.10 36.92 7.23
C GLU A 276 -0.93 36.36 6.05
N GLU A 277 -2.21 36.09 6.31
CA GLU A 277 -3.18 35.93 5.23
C GLU A 277 -3.19 37.25 4.46
N GLY A 278 -2.78 37.18 3.19
CA GLY A 278 -2.72 38.33 2.29
C GLY A 278 -4.05 39.06 2.25
N GLU A 279 -4.06 40.27 2.83
CA GLU A 279 -5.03 41.30 2.47
C GLU A 279 -4.84 41.63 0.98
N GLU A 280 -5.57 40.95 0.10
CA GLU A 280 -5.84 41.46 -1.24
C GLU A 280 -6.68 42.73 -1.11
N ASN A 281 -5.98 43.85 -0.97
CA ASN A 281 -6.58 45.17 -0.93
C ASN A 281 -7.05 45.52 -2.35
N SER A 282 -8.35 45.35 -2.58
CA SER A 282 -9.07 46.16 -3.55
C SER A 282 -8.85 47.63 -3.23
N ARG A 283 -8.15 48.39 -4.09
CA ARG A 283 -8.25 49.85 -4.12
C ARG A 283 -7.89 50.44 -5.48
N ASP A 284 -8.96 50.95 -6.07
CA ASP A 284 -9.05 51.83 -7.21
C ASP A 284 -8.49 53.24 -6.88
N ALA A 285 -8.00 53.88 -7.94
CA ALA A 285 -7.77 55.32 -8.18
C ALA A 285 -7.02 56.22 -7.17
N GLY A 286 -6.02 56.96 -7.70
CA GLY A 286 -5.72 58.32 -7.22
C GLY A 286 -4.25 58.76 -7.25
N GLU A 287 -3.84 59.33 -8.39
CA GLU A 287 -3.05 60.57 -8.58
C GLU A 287 -1.68 60.84 -7.90
N GLU A 288 -0.73 61.28 -8.76
CA GLU A 288 0.33 62.30 -8.56
C GLU A 288 1.42 62.03 -7.49
N GLU A 289 2.71 62.41 -7.62
CA GLU A 289 3.55 63.01 -8.65
C GLU A 289 5.01 62.84 -8.16
N THR A 290 5.97 62.82 -9.10
CA THR A 290 7.36 63.28 -8.97
C THR A 290 8.44 62.49 -8.17
N SER A 291 9.43 62.06 -8.95
CA SER A 291 10.87 62.41 -8.85
C SER A 291 11.86 61.39 -8.25
N GLN A 292 12.88 61.10 -9.09
CA GLN A 292 14.30 60.92 -8.79
C GLN A 292 14.71 59.64 -8.01
N ASP A 293 15.85 58.98 -8.25
CA ASP A 293 16.84 58.93 -9.32
C ASP A 293 17.77 57.75 -8.93
N LEU A 294 18.22 56.99 -9.92
CA LEU A 294 19.54 56.35 -10.07
C LEU A 294 20.19 55.44 -8.99
N GLY A 295 20.48 54.21 -9.45
CA GLY A 295 21.79 53.53 -9.32
C GLY A 295 22.01 52.70 -8.04
N SER A 296 22.71 51.57 -8.03
CA SER A 296 23.52 50.89 -9.04
C SER A 296 23.96 49.52 -8.52
N SER A 297 24.41 48.68 -9.47
CA SER A 297 25.50 47.71 -9.38
C SER A 297 25.36 46.47 -8.49
N ALA A 298 25.28 45.35 -9.22
CA ALA A 298 25.73 44.01 -8.91
C ALA A 298 27.03 43.91 -8.09
N ASN A 299 27.16 42.80 -7.36
CA ASN A 299 28.36 41.97 -7.42
C ASN A 299 28.01 40.50 -7.17
N VAL A 300 28.47 39.68 -8.09
CA VAL A 300 28.61 38.23 -8.01
C VAL A 300 30.00 37.98 -7.44
N GLU A 301 30.11 37.18 -6.38
CA GLU A 301 31.36 36.49 -6.05
C GLU A 301 31.06 35.03 -5.66
N GLU A 302 31.94 34.18 -6.16
CA GLU A 302 31.91 32.73 -6.27
C GLU A 302 32.87 32.09 -5.23
N GLU A 303 32.79 30.76 -5.10
CA GLU A 303 33.71 29.84 -4.38
C GLU A 303 33.46 29.68 -2.86
N LYS A 304 33.35 28.48 -2.26
CA LYS A 304 34.27 27.33 -2.34
C LYS A 304 33.71 26.11 -1.59
N GLU A 305 33.96 24.92 -2.13
CA GLU A 305 33.78 23.61 -1.49
C GLU A 305 34.80 23.36 -0.36
N ALA A 306 34.39 22.64 0.69
CA ALA A 306 35.28 21.98 1.63
C ALA A 306 34.68 20.65 2.13
N GLU A 307 35.48 19.59 2.04
CA GLU A 307 35.22 18.20 2.45
C GLU A 307 35.33 17.96 3.98
N PRO A 308 34.87 16.78 4.49
CA PRO A 308 34.49 16.60 5.89
C PRO A 308 35.60 16.07 6.81
N LEU A 309 35.53 16.50 8.08
CA LEU A 309 36.40 16.05 9.17
C LEU A 309 35.85 14.79 9.87
N HIS A 310 36.67 13.74 9.88
CA HIS A 310 36.56 12.58 10.75
C HIS A 310 36.70 12.97 12.24
N ALA A 311 35.85 12.39 13.10
CA ALA A 311 36.22 12.16 14.50
C ALA A 311 35.59 10.85 15.02
N ARG A 312 36.49 9.95 15.43
CA ARG A 312 36.28 8.61 15.98
C ARG A 312 36.02 8.65 17.49
N HIS A 313 35.41 7.57 18.00
CA HIS A 313 35.65 6.83 19.27
C HIS A 313 34.31 6.44 19.92
N ALA A 314 34.11 5.26 20.51
CA ALA A 314 34.90 4.04 20.57
C ALA A 314 33.94 2.91 21.00
N CYS A 315 34.02 1.78 20.31
CA CYS A 315 33.41 0.52 20.69
C CYS A 315 34.34 -0.16 21.71
N CYS A 316 33.80 -0.64 22.84
CA CYS A 316 34.51 -1.57 23.73
C CYS A 316 34.03 -2.99 23.42
N SER A 317 35.01 -3.84 23.11
CA SER A 317 34.92 -5.27 22.87
C SER A 317 35.13 -6.09 24.14
N ASP A 318 34.86 -7.39 23.99
CA ASP A 318 35.38 -8.59 24.70
C ASP A 318 34.23 -9.40 25.34
N GLU A 319 33.69 -10.42 24.65
CA GLU A 319 34.11 -11.85 24.63
C GLU A 319 33.78 -12.57 25.97
N GLU A 320 33.21 -13.78 26.09
CA GLU A 320 32.86 -14.93 25.24
C GLU A 320 32.01 -15.90 26.11
N HIS A 321 31.35 -16.91 25.49
CA HIS A 321 30.77 -18.16 26.04
C HIS A 321 29.25 -18.23 26.26
N ALA A 322 28.49 -18.71 25.24
CA ALA A 322 27.81 -20.03 25.25
C ALA A 322 26.80 -20.22 24.08
N ALA A 323 27.20 -21.03 23.10
CA ALA A 323 26.47 -21.99 22.24
C ALA A 323 25.12 -21.65 21.51
N PRO A 324 24.84 -22.29 20.34
CA PRO A 324 24.01 -21.70 19.30
C PRO A 324 22.59 -22.28 19.20
N MET A 325 21.60 -21.40 19.05
CA MET A 325 20.41 -21.66 18.25
C MET A 325 20.33 -20.55 17.20
N ARG A 326 21.08 -20.74 16.10
CA ARG A 326 20.85 -19.98 14.87
C ARG A 326 19.80 -20.76 14.08
N SER A 327 18.54 -20.35 14.18
CA SER A 327 17.58 -20.62 13.11
C SER A 327 17.88 -19.66 11.96
N SER A 328 17.87 -20.20 10.75
CA SER A 328 18.36 -19.61 9.52
C SER A 328 17.41 -18.56 8.94
N CYS A 329 17.28 -17.42 9.61
CA CYS A 329 16.46 -16.31 9.10
C CYS A 329 17.19 -14.96 9.15
N HIS A 330 18.38 -14.88 8.54
CA HIS A 330 19.03 -13.64 8.12
C HIS A 330 19.98 -14.06 6.97
N GLU A 331 19.78 -13.68 5.71
CA GLU A 331 20.27 -12.40 5.15
C GLU A 331 19.80 -12.16 3.68
N LYS A 332 18.67 -12.73 3.22
CA LYS A 332 18.24 -12.57 1.81
C LYS A 332 16.83 -12.05 1.54
N HIS A 333 16.03 -11.77 2.57
CA HIS A 333 14.72 -11.12 2.41
C HIS A 333 14.64 -9.89 3.32
N GLY A 334 15.28 -8.81 2.89
CA GLY A 334 15.20 -7.49 3.51
C GLY A 334 13.91 -6.74 3.15
N THR A 335 12.75 -7.35 3.38
CA THR A 335 11.44 -6.71 3.15
C THR A 335 10.42 -7.15 4.19
N CYS A 336 10.60 -6.75 5.45
CA CYS A 336 9.53 -6.87 6.44
C CYS A 336 9.34 -5.64 7.34
N HIS A 337 10.06 -4.52 7.11
CA HIS A 337 9.98 -3.35 8.00
C HIS A 337 9.72 -1.99 7.34
N GLU A 338 9.34 -1.91 6.07
CA GLU A 338 8.99 -0.63 5.42
C GLU A 338 7.64 -0.72 4.69
N LYS A 339 6.56 -1.03 5.43
CA LYS A 339 5.19 -1.07 4.88
C LYS A 339 4.36 0.19 5.15
N HIS A 340 4.99 1.27 5.60
CA HIS A 340 4.32 2.54 5.78
C HIS A 340 4.41 3.34 4.48
N SER A 341 3.27 3.66 3.88
CA SER A 341 3.20 4.61 2.77
C SER A 341 3.68 5.98 3.27
N HIS A 342 4.99 6.22 3.16
CA HIS A 342 5.56 7.52 3.35
C HIS A 342 5.13 8.37 2.15
N SER A 343 4.10 9.19 2.34
CA SER A 343 4.03 10.45 1.60
C SER A 343 5.33 11.19 1.90
N SER A 344 6.14 11.40 0.87
CA SER A 344 7.45 12.04 0.92
C SER A 344 7.35 13.46 1.46
N CYS A 345 7.38 13.61 2.79
CA CYS A 345 7.81 14.82 3.44
C CYS A 345 9.35 14.85 3.42
N SER A 346 9.93 15.15 2.27
CA SER A 346 11.35 15.42 2.14
C SER A 346 11.62 16.89 2.42
N SER A 347 12.15 17.20 3.61
CA SER A 347 13.01 18.35 3.83
C SER A 347 13.67 18.27 5.21
N ASP A 348 15.00 18.43 5.23
CA ASP A 348 15.85 19.03 6.26
C ASP A 348 15.62 18.66 7.74
N GLU A 349 16.66 18.09 8.38
CA GLU A 349 16.85 17.99 9.85
C GLU A 349 15.56 17.66 10.62
N GLY A 350 15.00 16.47 10.35
CA GLY A 350 13.63 16.10 10.72
C GLY A 350 13.31 16.24 12.22
N MET A 351 12.26 17.01 12.52
CA MET A 351 11.67 17.03 13.86
C MET A 351 11.27 15.62 14.32
N PRO A 352 11.41 15.28 15.61
CA PRO A 352 11.09 13.95 16.11
C PRO A 352 9.60 13.67 15.94
N VAL A 353 9.23 12.57 15.28
CA VAL A 353 7.84 12.11 15.13
C VAL A 353 7.63 10.80 15.89
N VAL A 354 6.41 10.60 16.41
CA VAL A 354 6.02 9.32 17.01
C VAL A 354 5.57 8.39 15.91
N GLU A 355 6.22 7.23 15.84
CA GLU A 355 5.93 6.18 14.87
C GLU A 355 5.38 4.95 15.58
N GLY A 356 4.40 4.30 14.97
CA GLY A 356 3.77 3.14 15.56
C GLY A 356 2.76 2.45 14.66
N THR A 357 1.99 1.58 15.29
CA THR A 357 0.91 0.82 14.65
C THR A 357 -0.39 1.06 15.39
N ALA A 358 -1.44 1.47 14.68
CA ALA A 358 -2.75 1.81 15.22
C ALA A 358 -3.88 1.12 14.46
N PHE A 359 -4.70 0.37 15.20
CA PHE A 359 -5.93 -0.21 14.69
C PHE A 359 -7.13 0.70 14.98
N SER A 360 -7.71 1.25 13.92
CA SER A 360 -8.93 2.07 13.94
C SER A 360 -10.01 1.34 13.12
N PRO A 361 -11.13 0.89 13.73
CA PRO A 361 -12.12 0.02 13.08
C PRO A 361 -12.69 0.51 11.74
N LEU A 362 -13.03 1.79 11.62
CA LEU A 362 -13.55 2.35 10.37
C LEU A 362 -12.43 2.47 9.33
N HIS A 363 -11.27 2.99 9.72
CA HIS A 363 -10.10 3.09 8.83
C HIS A 363 -9.71 1.71 8.26
N ALA A 364 -9.69 0.67 9.09
CA ALA A 364 -9.38 -0.70 8.69
C ALA A 364 -10.42 -1.32 7.72
N CYS A 365 -11.57 -0.67 7.49
CA CYS A 365 -12.55 -1.08 6.49
C CYS A 365 -12.46 -0.32 5.17
N CYS A 366 -11.62 0.73 5.06
CA CYS A 366 -11.47 1.47 3.81
C CYS A 366 -10.61 0.66 2.83
N ASN A 367 -11.15 0.34 1.65
CA ASN A 367 -10.45 -0.50 0.67
C ASN A 367 -9.44 0.28 -0.17
N HIS A 368 -8.53 -0.46 -0.81
CA HIS A 368 -7.54 0.13 -1.71
C HIS A 368 -8.10 0.54 -3.07
N SER A 369 -7.66 1.70 -3.58
CA SER A 369 -7.67 2.05 -5.00
C SER A 369 -6.35 2.71 -5.40
N CYS A 370 -5.84 2.44 -6.61
CA CYS A 370 -4.70 3.22 -7.16
C CYS A 370 -5.15 4.61 -7.67
N MET A 371 -6.44 4.91 -7.60
CA MET A 371 -7.03 6.24 -7.71
C MET A 371 -7.91 6.45 -6.48
N PRO A 372 -7.31 6.65 -5.31
CA PRO A 372 -8.09 6.83 -4.09
C PRO A 372 -8.94 8.10 -4.18
N ASN A 373 -10.10 8.10 -3.55
CA ASN A 373 -10.94 9.30 -3.41
C ASN A 373 -10.78 9.95 -2.03
N ALA A 374 -10.03 9.33 -1.12
CA ALA A 374 -9.67 9.87 0.18
C ALA A 374 -8.24 9.47 0.58
N HIS A 375 -7.66 10.16 1.55
CA HIS A 375 -6.37 9.80 2.15
C HIS A 375 -6.38 10.01 3.66
N ALA A 376 -5.51 9.28 4.36
CA ALA A 376 -5.23 9.54 5.76
C ALA A 376 -4.30 10.76 5.85
N PHE A 377 -4.67 11.74 6.67
CA PHE A 377 -3.94 13.00 6.83
C PHE A 377 -3.78 13.37 8.30
N LYS A 378 -2.74 14.13 8.62
CA LYS A 378 -2.54 14.77 9.92
C LYS A 378 -2.39 16.27 9.71
N ARG A 379 -3.32 17.07 10.24
CA ARG A 379 -3.17 18.53 10.29
C ARG A 379 -2.16 18.89 11.38
N SER A 380 -1.62 20.11 11.31
CA SER A 380 -0.78 20.68 12.37
C SER A 380 -1.48 20.71 13.74
N THR A 381 -2.81 20.78 13.75
CA THR A 381 -3.63 20.74 14.97
C THR A 381 -3.84 19.33 15.54
N ASP A 382 -3.54 18.27 14.76
CA ASP A 382 -3.80 16.89 15.15
C ASP A 382 -2.61 16.34 15.95
N GLN A 383 -2.62 16.57 17.27
CA GLN A 383 -1.49 16.30 18.17
C GLN A 383 -1.54 14.94 18.89
N ASP A 384 -2.45 14.07 18.51
CA ASP A 384 -2.60 12.73 19.09
C ASP A 384 -2.68 11.65 18.01
N GLY A 385 -2.88 10.40 18.41
CA GLY A 385 -2.95 9.25 17.50
C GLY A 385 -4.23 9.12 16.67
N THR A 386 -5.15 10.09 16.73
CA THR A 386 -6.44 10.02 16.04
C THR A 386 -6.29 10.04 14.51
N THR A 387 -6.89 9.08 13.81
CA THR A 387 -6.88 9.03 12.35
C THR A 387 -7.86 10.05 11.79
N VAL A 388 -7.44 10.87 10.83
CA VAL A 388 -8.29 11.79 10.07
C VAL A 388 -8.28 11.38 8.61
N ILE A 389 -9.46 11.15 8.03
CA ILE A 389 -9.62 10.83 6.61
C ILE A 389 -10.16 12.07 5.88
N LEU A 390 -9.40 12.55 4.90
CA LEU A 390 -9.76 13.70 4.05
C LEU A 390 -10.13 13.25 2.64
N ALA A 391 -11.17 13.86 2.08
CA ALA A 391 -11.57 13.63 0.71
C ALA A 391 -10.56 14.30 -0.26
N LEU A 392 -10.07 13.54 -1.23
CA LEU A 392 -9.19 14.04 -2.31
C LEU A 392 -9.98 14.60 -3.49
N GLN A 393 -11.26 14.24 -3.59
CA GLN A 393 -12.19 14.67 -4.62
C GLN A 393 -13.62 14.69 -4.06
N ASP A 394 -14.57 15.24 -4.80
CA ASP A 394 -16.00 15.12 -4.46
C ASP A 394 -16.43 13.65 -4.44
N ILE A 395 -17.11 13.22 -3.37
CA ILE A 395 -17.59 11.85 -3.14
C ILE A 395 -19.11 11.86 -3.10
N ALA A 396 -19.74 11.06 -3.95
CA ALA A 396 -21.20 10.98 -4.03
C ALA A 396 -21.81 10.07 -2.95
N VAL A 397 -23.09 10.30 -2.63
CA VAL A 397 -23.85 9.42 -1.74
C VAL A 397 -23.80 7.97 -2.23
N GLY A 398 -23.38 7.05 -1.35
CA GLY A 398 -23.29 5.63 -1.62
C GLY A 398 -22.04 5.18 -2.37
N GLU A 399 -21.11 6.09 -2.68
CA GLU A 399 -19.77 5.80 -3.18
C GLU A 399 -18.88 5.23 -2.06
N GLU A 400 -17.97 4.33 -2.41
CA GLU A 400 -17.02 3.72 -1.48
C GLU A 400 -15.89 4.71 -1.16
N ILE A 401 -15.49 4.81 0.11
CA ILE A 401 -14.30 5.53 0.52
C ILE A 401 -13.10 4.62 0.30
N GLU A 402 -12.26 4.96 -0.68
CA GLU A 402 -11.09 4.19 -1.06
C GLU A 402 -9.80 4.98 -0.75
N LEU A 403 -8.85 4.31 -0.08
CA LEU A 403 -7.53 4.85 0.27
C LEU A 403 -6.45 4.22 -0.60
N SER A 404 -5.24 4.80 -0.65
CA SER A 404 -4.08 4.08 -1.18
C SER A 404 -3.36 3.32 -0.06
N TYR A 405 -2.88 2.12 -0.35
CA TYR A 405 -2.07 1.31 0.57
C TYR A 405 -0.59 1.31 0.17
N ILE A 406 -0.29 1.93 -0.97
CA ILE A 406 0.97 1.83 -1.69
C ILE A 406 1.30 3.18 -2.31
N ASP A 407 2.50 3.32 -2.86
CA ASP A 407 2.80 4.42 -3.76
C ASP A 407 1.97 4.27 -5.07
N GLU A 408 1.08 5.22 -5.30
CA GLU A 408 0.20 5.27 -6.46
C GLU A 408 0.91 5.73 -7.73
N ASP A 409 2.03 6.44 -7.60
CA ASP A 409 2.84 6.94 -8.72
C ASP A 409 3.83 5.90 -9.24
N ALA A 410 4.13 4.88 -8.43
CA ALA A 410 4.93 3.75 -8.85
C ALA A 410 4.38 3.07 -10.13
N PRO A 411 5.24 2.48 -10.99
CA PRO A 411 4.83 1.71 -12.14
C PRO A 411 3.86 0.57 -11.81
N LEU A 412 3.01 0.18 -12.77
CA LEU A 412 1.97 -0.84 -12.56
C LEU A 412 2.52 -2.17 -12.00
N GLN A 413 3.71 -2.58 -12.44
CA GLN A 413 4.33 -3.83 -11.96
C GLN A 413 4.68 -3.74 -10.48
N GLU A 414 5.29 -2.63 -10.05
CA GLU A 414 5.64 -2.37 -8.66
C GLU A 414 4.40 -2.25 -7.77
N ARG A 415 3.36 -1.51 -8.23
CA ARG A 415 2.07 -1.45 -7.53
C ARG A 415 1.44 -2.83 -7.35
N ARG A 416 1.51 -3.68 -8.37
CA ARG A 416 1.00 -5.05 -8.28
C ARG A 416 1.82 -5.89 -7.31
N ALA A 417 3.14 -5.77 -7.33
CA ALA A 417 4.02 -6.48 -6.40
C ALA A 417 3.72 -6.07 -4.95
N ALA A 418 3.62 -4.75 -4.67
CA ALA A 418 3.27 -4.24 -3.35
C ALA A 418 1.89 -4.73 -2.87
N LEU A 419 0.90 -4.80 -3.76
CA LEU A 419 -0.44 -5.30 -3.41
C LEU A 419 -0.54 -6.83 -3.26
N GLN A 420 0.42 -7.60 -3.78
CA GLN A 420 0.43 -9.06 -3.59
C GLN A 420 0.53 -9.44 -2.11
N GLU A 421 1.19 -8.60 -1.29
CA GLU A 421 1.30 -8.82 0.15
C GLU A 421 -0.06 -8.76 0.86
N TYR A 422 -0.99 -7.98 0.32
CA TYR A 422 -2.37 -7.91 0.79
C TYR A 422 -3.27 -9.00 0.21
N GLY A 423 -2.73 -9.87 -0.67
CA GLY A 423 -3.43 -11.03 -1.19
C GLY A 423 -4.52 -10.74 -2.23
N PHE A 424 -4.54 -9.55 -2.85
CA PHE A 424 -5.52 -9.20 -3.89
C PHE A 424 -4.90 -8.49 -5.10
N LEU A 425 -5.65 -8.47 -6.21
CA LEU A 425 -5.32 -7.68 -7.40
C LEU A 425 -6.25 -6.46 -7.46
N CYS A 426 -5.68 -5.25 -7.48
CA CYS A 426 -6.49 -4.04 -7.64
C CYS A 426 -7.22 -4.04 -8.99
N GLN A 427 -8.51 -3.71 -8.94
CA GLN A 427 -9.40 -3.69 -10.12
C GLN A 427 -9.80 -2.26 -10.54
N CYS A 428 -9.16 -1.23 -9.97
CA CYS A 428 -9.38 0.15 -10.38
C CYS A 428 -8.95 0.36 -11.84
N VAL A 429 -9.38 1.47 -12.47
CA VAL A 429 -9.06 1.74 -13.88
C VAL A 429 -7.56 1.95 -14.14
N ARG A 430 -6.76 2.42 -13.16
CA ARG A 430 -5.29 2.49 -13.29
C ARG A 430 -4.62 1.12 -13.26
N ALA A 431 -5.19 0.15 -12.55
CA ALA A 431 -4.62 -1.20 -12.41
C ALA A 431 -5.19 -2.22 -13.42
N ASN A 432 -6.41 -1.97 -13.90
CA ASN A 432 -7.18 -2.80 -14.81
C ASN A 432 -7.84 -1.94 -15.88
N SER A 433 -7.02 -1.37 -16.77
CA SER A 433 -7.49 -0.74 -18.00
C SER A 433 -7.15 -1.59 -19.21
N VAL A 434 -8.05 -1.58 -20.18
CA VAL A 434 -7.82 -2.10 -21.52
C VAL A 434 -8.32 -1.08 -22.53
N THR A 435 -7.51 -0.80 -23.55
CA THR A 435 -7.91 -0.03 -24.72
C THR A 435 -7.87 -0.95 -25.93
N LEU A 436 -9.03 -1.17 -26.54
CA LEU A 436 -9.19 -1.98 -27.73
C LEU A 436 -9.57 -1.09 -28.91
N ILE A 437 -8.93 -1.30 -30.06
CA ILE A 437 -9.33 -0.69 -31.32
C ILE A 437 -9.62 -1.83 -32.30
N GLY A 438 -10.84 -1.88 -32.83
CA GLY A 438 -11.26 -2.98 -33.68
C GLY A 438 -12.62 -2.76 -34.32
N PHE A 439 -13.07 -3.79 -35.03
CA PHE A 439 -14.32 -3.76 -35.77
C PHE A 439 -15.41 -4.52 -35.03
N VAL A 440 -16.61 -3.97 -34.98
CA VAL A 440 -17.75 -4.63 -34.33
C VAL A 440 -18.14 -5.85 -35.15
N GLY A 441 -17.98 -7.04 -34.55
CA GLY A 441 -18.22 -8.31 -35.24
C GLY A 441 -19.69 -8.70 -35.27
N LYS A 442 -20.36 -8.67 -34.11
CA LYS A 442 -21.80 -8.92 -33.95
C LYS A 442 -22.50 -7.62 -33.53
N PRO A 443 -23.71 -7.34 -34.04
CA PRO A 443 -24.48 -6.18 -33.60
C PRO A 443 -24.74 -6.23 -32.08
N PRO A 444 -24.88 -5.07 -31.42
CA PRO A 444 -25.17 -5.01 -30.00
C PRO A 444 -26.50 -5.69 -29.67
N LEU A 445 -26.49 -6.46 -28.59
CA LEU A 445 -27.69 -7.04 -27.99
C LEU A 445 -27.94 -6.36 -26.65
N GLN A 446 -28.93 -5.48 -26.61
CA GLN A 446 -29.41 -4.87 -25.37
C GLN A 446 -30.40 -5.80 -24.66
N ARG A 447 -30.25 -5.92 -23.35
CA ARG A 447 -31.18 -6.59 -22.44
C ARG A 447 -31.45 -5.72 -21.23
N THR A 448 -32.66 -5.82 -20.70
CA THR A 448 -33.02 -5.24 -19.41
C THR A 448 -33.03 -6.35 -18.36
N ILE A 449 -32.28 -6.17 -17.29
CA ILE A 449 -32.12 -7.15 -16.21
C ILE A 449 -33.10 -6.78 -15.07
N PRO A 450 -33.60 -7.74 -14.26
CA PRO A 450 -34.40 -7.44 -13.09
C PRO A 450 -33.78 -6.33 -12.22
N GLY A 451 -34.59 -5.34 -11.84
CA GLY A 451 -34.11 -4.11 -11.17
C GLY A 451 -33.85 -2.93 -12.11
N GLY A 452 -34.26 -3.01 -13.39
CA GLY A 452 -34.26 -1.88 -14.33
C GLY A 452 -32.90 -1.53 -14.95
N LYS A 453 -31.83 -2.26 -14.58
CA LYS A 453 -30.49 -2.08 -15.15
C LYS A 453 -30.44 -2.56 -16.59
N LYS A 454 -29.85 -1.74 -17.46
CA LYS A 454 -29.63 -2.07 -18.88
C LYS A 454 -28.23 -2.62 -19.09
N LEU A 455 -28.12 -3.66 -19.92
CA LEU A 455 -26.86 -4.24 -20.36
C LEU A 455 -26.89 -4.40 -21.87
N THR A 456 -25.89 -3.84 -22.56
CA THR A 456 -25.67 -4.06 -23.99
C THR A 456 -24.38 -4.83 -24.18
N THR A 457 -24.43 -5.93 -24.94
CA THR A 457 -23.27 -6.77 -25.23
C THR A 457 -23.00 -6.86 -26.73
N PHE A 458 -21.74 -6.71 -27.13
CA PHE A 458 -21.31 -6.93 -28.51
C PHE A 458 -19.90 -7.53 -28.54
N SER A 459 -19.44 -7.97 -29.70
CA SER A 459 -18.07 -8.49 -29.88
C SER A 459 -17.26 -7.54 -30.73
N ILE A 460 -16.03 -7.25 -30.32
CA ILE A 460 -15.04 -6.50 -31.10
C ILE A 460 -13.99 -7.45 -31.66
N ALA A 461 -13.88 -7.48 -32.99
CA ALA A 461 -12.83 -8.16 -33.70
C ALA A 461 -11.60 -7.24 -33.75
N LEU A 462 -10.51 -7.70 -33.15
CA LEU A 462 -9.24 -7.00 -33.16
C LEU A 462 -8.47 -7.36 -34.45
N PRO A 463 -7.66 -6.43 -34.98
CA PRO A 463 -6.77 -6.75 -36.10
C PRO A 463 -5.85 -7.91 -35.71
N LYS A 464 -5.67 -8.88 -36.61
CA LYS A 464 -4.74 -9.98 -36.40
C LYS A 464 -3.32 -9.44 -36.41
N LEU A 465 -2.54 -9.76 -35.39
CA LEU A 465 -1.11 -9.46 -35.40
C LEU A 465 -0.42 -10.39 -36.42
N PRO A 466 0.62 -9.93 -37.12
CA PRO A 466 1.44 -10.80 -37.94
C PRO A 466 2.17 -11.81 -37.03
N ASP A 467 1.81 -13.09 -37.14
CA ASP A 467 2.41 -14.28 -36.50
C ASP A 467 1.64 -14.99 -35.35
N GLN A 468 2.14 -16.19 -35.00
CA GLN A 468 1.63 -17.14 -34.00
C GLN A 468 1.51 -16.58 -32.56
N SER A 469 1.98 -15.36 -32.30
CA SER A 469 1.84 -14.60 -31.06
C SER A 469 0.42 -14.07 -30.80
N THR A 470 -0.50 -14.15 -31.77
CA THR A 470 -1.90 -13.72 -31.56
C THR A 470 -2.53 -14.51 -30.40
N PRO A 471 -2.81 -13.86 -29.25
CA PRO A 471 -3.41 -14.53 -28.10
C PRO A 471 -4.74 -15.17 -28.49
N TRP A 472 -5.07 -16.32 -27.92
CA TRP A 472 -6.24 -17.10 -28.34
C TRP A 472 -7.56 -16.32 -28.26
N TYR A 473 -7.69 -15.37 -27.31
CA TYR A 473 -8.88 -14.53 -27.16
C TYR A 473 -9.04 -13.47 -28.26
N VAL A 474 -7.95 -13.10 -28.95
CA VAL A 474 -7.99 -12.18 -30.11
C VAL A 474 -8.62 -12.87 -31.33
N ARG A 475 -8.57 -14.21 -31.41
CA ARG A 475 -9.05 -14.99 -32.57
C ARG A 475 -10.57 -15.12 -32.63
N SER A 476 -11.25 -15.04 -31.48
CA SER A 476 -12.71 -15.25 -31.37
C SER A 476 -13.52 -13.94 -31.25
N GLY A 477 -12.83 -12.79 -31.25
CA GLY A 477 -13.41 -11.49 -30.91
C GLY A 477 -13.58 -11.32 -29.40
N VAL A 478 -13.30 -10.13 -28.90
CA VAL A 478 -13.42 -9.83 -27.46
C VAL A 478 -14.85 -9.42 -27.15
N LEU A 479 -15.47 -10.03 -26.14
CA LEU A 479 -16.80 -9.65 -25.67
C LEU A 479 -16.73 -8.34 -24.91
N VAL A 480 -17.61 -7.40 -25.24
CA VAL A 480 -17.75 -6.11 -24.54
C VAL A 480 -19.10 -6.06 -23.83
N GLU A 481 -19.09 -5.67 -22.56
CA GLU A 481 -20.24 -5.45 -21.69
C GLU A 481 -20.37 -3.95 -21.40
N ALA A 482 -21.49 -3.33 -21.78
CA ALA A 482 -21.77 -1.92 -21.52
C ALA A 482 -23.02 -1.79 -20.64
N TRP A 483 -22.91 -1.09 -19.51
CA TRP A 483 -23.97 -1.01 -18.50
C TRP A 483 -24.63 0.37 -18.44
N ASN A 484 -25.92 0.40 -18.10
CA ASN A 484 -26.71 1.62 -17.83
C ASN A 484 -26.59 2.68 -18.94
N GLN A 485 -26.05 3.87 -18.65
CA GLN A 485 -25.85 4.93 -19.65
C GLN A 485 -24.97 4.44 -20.80
N MET A 486 -23.89 3.71 -20.49
CA MET A 486 -23.00 3.13 -21.50
C MET A 486 -23.73 2.07 -22.34
N ALA A 487 -24.70 1.35 -21.78
CA ALA A 487 -25.54 0.42 -22.54
C ALA A 487 -26.33 1.13 -23.66
N THR A 488 -26.75 2.38 -23.41
CA THR A 488 -27.49 3.19 -24.39
C THR A 488 -26.55 3.69 -25.50
N VAL A 489 -25.32 4.09 -25.15
CA VAL A 489 -24.28 4.46 -26.13
C VAL A 489 -23.90 3.24 -26.99
N ALA A 490 -23.69 2.09 -26.36
CA ALA A 490 -23.33 0.85 -27.03
C ALA A 490 -24.41 0.33 -27.99
N ASP A 491 -25.68 0.67 -27.76
CA ASP A 491 -26.79 0.25 -28.63
C ASP A 491 -26.77 0.95 -30.00
N GLN A 492 -26.11 2.12 -30.08
CA GLN A 492 -25.95 2.86 -31.33
C GLN A 492 -24.84 2.30 -32.23
N VAL A 493 -24.05 1.36 -31.72
CA VAL A 493 -22.94 0.73 -32.44
C VAL A 493 -23.48 -0.27 -33.46
N GLN A 494 -22.90 -0.30 -34.66
CA GLN A 494 -23.32 -1.18 -35.74
C GLN A 494 -22.21 -2.15 -36.13
N LYS A 495 -22.59 -3.32 -36.64
CA LYS A 495 -21.66 -4.30 -37.21
C LYS A 495 -20.78 -3.63 -38.27
N GLY A 496 -19.48 -3.87 -38.20
CA GLY A 496 -18.49 -3.32 -39.14
C GLY A 496 -18.00 -1.92 -38.78
N MET A 497 -18.59 -1.23 -37.79
CA MET A 497 -18.03 0.03 -37.29
C MET A 497 -16.67 -0.22 -36.64
N GLN A 498 -15.69 0.63 -36.98
CA GLN A 498 -14.43 0.69 -36.26
C GLN A 498 -14.60 1.58 -35.03
N ILE A 499 -14.35 1.02 -33.86
CA ILE A 499 -14.52 1.71 -32.58
C ILE A 499 -13.29 1.51 -31.71
N GLN A 500 -13.05 2.48 -30.85
CA GLN A 500 -12.18 2.35 -29.70
C GLN A 500 -13.06 2.07 -28.48
N VAL A 501 -12.68 1.05 -27.72
CA VAL A 501 -13.31 0.66 -26.46
C VAL A 501 -12.27 0.85 -25.37
N GLN A 502 -12.58 1.68 -24.38
CA GLN A 502 -11.84 1.71 -23.13
C GLN A 502 -12.72 1.10 -22.04
N GLY A 503 -12.11 0.21 -21.27
CA GLY A 503 -12.82 -0.54 -20.27
C GLY A 503 -11.90 -1.19 -19.25
N LYS A 504 -12.50 -2.02 -18.41
CA LYS A 504 -11.79 -2.91 -17.50
C LYS A 504 -11.96 -4.35 -17.94
N PHE A 505 -10.91 -5.14 -17.80
CA PHE A 505 -10.94 -6.57 -18.11
C PHE A 505 -11.67 -7.32 -17.00
N LYS A 506 -12.55 -8.25 -17.36
CA LYS A 506 -13.35 -9.05 -16.43
C LYS A 506 -13.32 -10.50 -16.85
N VAL A 507 -12.90 -11.35 -15.91
CA VAL A 507 -12.96 -12.81 -16.05
C VAL A 507 -14.28 -13.29 -15.48
N ASN A 508 -15.07 -13.99 -16.29
CA ASN A 508 -16.31 -14.64 -15.89
C ASN A 508 -16.04 -16.15 -15.84
N ASN A 509 -16.41 -16.80 -14.73
CA ASN A 509 -16.34 -18.25 -14.61
C ASN A 509 -17.76 -18.82 -14.67
N TYR A 510 -17.97 -19.88 -15.45
CA TYR A 510 -19.21 -20.65 -15.39
C TYR A 510 -18.90 -22.14 -15.32
N THR A 511 -19.66 -22.85 -14.50
CA THR A 511 -19.54 -24.31 -14.37
C THR A 511 -20.55 -24.96 -15.31
N ASP A 512 -20.09 -25.90 -16.14
CA ASP A 512 -20.99 -26.67 -16.99
C ASP A 512 -21.71 -27.77 -16.18
N PRO A 513 -22.74 -28.42 -16.75
CA PRO A 513 -23.45 -29.52 -16.08
C PRO A 513 -22.55 -30.72 -15.70
N ASN A 514 -21.35 -30.81 -16.26
CA ASN A 514 -20.36 -31.86 -15.97
C ASN A 514 -19.35 -31.42 -14.89
N ASN A 515 -19.64 -30.33 -14.17
CA ASN A 515 -18.82 -29.77 -13.11
C ASN A 515 -17.44 -29.25 -13.56
N THR A 516 -17.27 -28.96 -14.86
CA THR A 516 -16.05 -28.35 -15.39
C THR A 516 -16.19 -26.83 -15.41
N ILE A 517 -15.20 -26.11 -14.85
CA ILE A 517 -15.19 -24.65 -14.80
C ILE A 517 -14.61 -24.10 -16.10
N HIS A 518 -15.43 -23.36 -16.85
CA HIS A 518 -15.03 -22.62 -18.04
C HIS A 518 -14.75 -21.16 -17.69
N ARG A 519 -13.66 -20.60 -18.21
CA ARG A 519 -13.26 -19.20 -18.03
C ARG A 519 -13.50 -18.41 -19.32
N ASN A 520 -14.37 -17.41 -19.25
CA ASN A 520 -14.64 -16.48 -20.34
C ASN A 520 -14.11 -15.08 -19.98
N PHE A 521 -13.67 -14.35 -21.01
CA PHE A 521 -13.11 -13.01 -20.85
C PHE A 521 -14.04 -11.98 -21.48
N SER A 522 -14.22 -10.86 -20.79
CA SER A 522 -15.05 -9.74 -21.23
C SER A 522 -14.39 -8.42 -20.87
N VAL A 523 -14.75 -7.37 -21.58
CA VAL A 523 -14.36 -6.00 -21.27
C VAL A 523 -15.60 -5.23 -20.85
N VAL A 524 -15.61 -4.75 -19.61
CA VAL A 524 -16.65 -3.84 -19.14
C VAL A 524 -16.29 -2.43 -19.60
N ALA A 525 -17.01 -1.91 -20.58
CA ALA A 525 -16.70 -0.61 -21.19
C ALA A 525 -17.15 0.54 -20.29
N PHE A 526 -16.27 1.54 -20.13
CA PHE A 526 -16.59 2.84 -19.56
C PHE A 526 -16.44 3.99 -20.57
N SER A 527 -15.85 3.73 -21.75
CA SER A 527 -15.83 4.68 -22.85
C SER A 527 -15.85 3.96 -24.20
N LEU A 528 -16.63 4.51 -25.13
CA LEU A 528 -16.79 4.05 -26.50
C LEU A 528 -16.69 5.26 -27.43
N SER A 529 -15.78 5.19 -28.41
CA SER A 529 -15.65 6.25 -29.42
C SER A 529 -15.52 5.63 -30.82
N GLN A 530 -16.15 6.26 -31.82
CA GLN A 530 -16.00 5.85 -33.20
C GLN A 530 -14.67 6.34 -33.76
N VAL A 531 -13.91 5.45 -34.39
CA VAL A 531 -12.67 5.83 -35.08
C VAL A 531 -13.05 6.35 -36.47
N ARG A 532 -12.99 7.67 -36.67
CA ARG A 532 -13.20 8.27 -37.99
C ARG A 532 -11.99 8.00 -38.87
N ARG A 533 -12.20 7.42 -40.05
CA ARG A 533 -11.18 7.41 -41.11
C ARG A 533 -11.01 8.84 -41.61
N THR A 534 -9.81 9.38 -41.55
CA THR A 534 -9.45 10.56 -42.35
C THR A 534 -9.57 10.17 -43.83
N GLU A 535 -10.53 10.77 -44.54
CA GLU A 535 -10.81 10.51 -45.95
C GLU A 535 -9.61 10.92 -46.82
N GLY A 536 -8.79 9.94 -47.21
CA GLY A 536 -7.65 10.16 -48.10
C GLY A 536 -7.22 8.96 -48.96
N GLY A 537 -7.89 7.80 -48.84
CA GLY A 537 -7.55 6.60 -49.61
C GLY A 537 -8.74 6.05 -50.37
N LYS A 538 -8.84 6.34 -51.67
CA LYS A 538 -9.86 5.78 -52.57
C LYS A 538 -9.81 4.25 -52.57
N ALA A 539 -10.98 3.63 -52.44
CA ALA A 539 -11.20 2.21 -52.67
C ALA A 539 -10.90 1.83 -54.13
N ARG A 540 -10.23 0.70 -54.32
CA ARG A 540 -10.29 -0.06 -55.58
C ARG A 540 -11.08 -1.34 -55.32
N GLU A 541 -12.21 -1.45 -56.03
CA GLU A 541 -12.94 -2.70 -56.22
C GLU A 541 -12.26 -3.57 -57.29
N ASP A 542 -12.64 -4.84 -57.27
CA ASP A 542 -12.38 -5.95 -58.17
C ASP A 542 -11.14 -6.82 -57.92
N GLY A 543 -11.47 -8.08 -57.59
CA GLY A 543 -10.58 -9.09 -57.08
C GLY A 543 -10.00 -10.03 -58.13
N GLY A 544 -8.97 -10.75 -57.67
CA GLY A 544 -8.26 -11.79 -58.39
C GLY A 544 -6.96 -12.10 -57.66
N PHE A 545 -7.02 -12.87 -56.58
CA PHE A 545 -5.83 -13.35 -55.87
C PHE A 545 -5.23 -14.55 -56.63
N ALA A 546 -4.08 -14.35 -57.26
CA ALA A 546 -3.14 -15.40 -57.59
C ALA A 546 -1.69 -14.89 -57.53
N ALA A 547 -0.84 -15.74 -57.00
CA ALA A 547 0.42 -15.43 -56.34
C ALA A 547 1.66 -15.44 -57.26
N ALA A 548 2.66 -14.66 -56.87
CA ALA A 548 4.10 -14.94 -56.95
C ALA A 548 4.79 -13.77 -56.21
N GLY A 549 5.79 -13.91 -55.36
CA GLY A 549 6.59 -15.02 -54.87
C GLY A 549 7.71 -14.37 -54.03
N GLY A 550 7.96 -14.92 -52.86
CA GLY A 550 9.14 -14.76 -51.98
C GLY A 550 9.84 -13.40 -51.91
N ASP A 551 9.80 -12.76 -50.73
CA ASP A 551 11.02 -12.67 -49.93
C ASP A 551 10.75 -12.42 -48.44
N ARG A 552 11.75 -12.81 -47.66
CA ARG A 552 11.73 -13.19 -46.24
C ARG A 552 11.41 -12.04 -45.26
N ALA A 553 10.80 -12.43 -44.15
CA ALA A 553 10.59 -11.61 -42.95
C ALA A 553 11.91 -11.07 -42.34
N PRO A 554 11.83 -9.97 -41.56
CA PRO A 554 12.67 -9.82 -40.40
C PRO A 554 11.85 -9.76 -39.10
N LYS A 555 12.43 -10.43 -38.11
CA LYS A 555 12.11 -10.42 -36.69
C LYS A 555 12.37 -9.05 -36.07
N ASP A 556 11.74 -8.82 -34.92
CA ASP A 556 12.03 -7.82 -33.89
C ASP A 556 11.89 -6.34 -34.30
N ALA A 557 10.80 -5.69 -33.85
CA ALA A 557 10.71 -4.23 -33.85
C ALA A 557 9.95 -3.72 -32.63
N ARG A 558 10.76 -3.33 -31.63
CA ARG A 558 10.49 -2.26 -30.65
C ARG A 558 9.83 -1.07 -31.34
N SER A 559 9.02 -0.32 -30.61
CA SER A 559 8.20 0.73 -31.20
C SER A 559 9.09 1.72 -31.99
N ARG A 560 8.59 2.21 -33.14
CA ARG A 560 9.33 3.13 -34.03
C ARG A 560 9.79 4.41 -33.31
N GLY A 561 9.13 4.76 -32.20
CA GLY A 561 9.52 5.83 -31.27
C GLY A 561 10.68 5.46 -30.36
N GLU A 562 10.70 4.26 -29.78
CA GLU A 562 11.83 3.76 -28.97
C GLU A 562 13.10 3.55 -29.80
N ILE A 563 12.99 3.07 -31.04
CA ILE A 563 14.14 2.92 -31.95
C ILE A 563 14.73 4.29 -32.29
N LYS A 564 13.89 5.30 -32.56
CA LYS A 564 14.33 6.67 -32.83
C LYS A 564 15.00 7.29 -31.60
N ALA A 565 14.40 7.15 -30.42
CA ALA A 565 14.95 7.66 -29.17
C ALA A 565 16.27 6.97 -28.75
N ARG A 566 16.39 5.64 -28.95
CA ARG A 566 17.64 4.90 -28.72
C ARG A 566 18.73 5.30 -29.73
N MET A 567 18.40 5.47 -31.01
CA MET A 567 19.35 5.97 -32.02
C MET A 567 19.82 7.39 -31.72
N GLU A 568 18.91 8.30 -31.36
CA GLU A 568 19.26 9.66 -30.94
C GLU A 568 20.17 9.65 -29.70
N SER A 569 19.84 8.83 -28.70
CA SER A 569 20.68 8.67 -27.50
C SER A 569 22.08 8.11 -27.79
N ALA A 570 22.21 7.19 -28.74
CA ALA A 570 23.50 6.61 -29.11
C ALA A 570 24.38 7.61 -29.88
N TRP A 571 23.79 8.44 -30.74
CA TRP A 571 24.51 9.54 -31.41
C TRP A 571 24.92 10.66 -30.44
N MET A 572 24.09 10.97 -29.43
CA MET A 572 24.46 11.92 -28.36
C MET A 572 25.71 11.46 -27.59
N ARG A 573 25.78 10.17 -27.23
CA ARG A 573 26.95 9.59 -26.54
C ARG A 573 28.25 9.66 -27.37
N TYR A 574 28.16 9.61 -28.70
CA TYR A 574 29.33 9.82 -29.57
C TYR A 574 29.85 11.25 -29.46
N PHE A 575 28.98 12.26 -29.49
CA PHE A 575 29.39 13.66 -29.40
C PHE A 575 29.82 14.09 -27.99
N GLU A 576 29.28 13.45 -26.94
CA GLU A 576 29.70 13.66 -25.55
C GLU A 576 31.14 13.16 -25.31
N ASN A 577 31.49 11.99 -25.83
CA ASN A 577 32.82 11.38 -25.65
C ASN A 577 33.36 10.72 -26.94
N PRO A 578 33.82 11.49 -27.94
CA PRO A 578 34.23 10.94 -29.24
C PRO A 578 35.42 9.97 -29.18
N SER A 579 36.29 10.11 -28.17
CA SER A 579 37.47 9.25 -27.97
C SER A 579 37.14 7.80 -27.64
N ASP A 580 35.91 7.52 -27.21
CA ASP A 580 35.44 6.16 -26.91
C ASP A 580 35.04 5.40 -28.18
N TRP A 581 35.16 6.01 -29.36
CA TRP A 581 34.68 5.48 -30.62
C TRP A 581 35.80 5.42 -31.66
N VAL A 582 35.82 4.33 -32.42
CA VAL A 582 36.69 4.18 -33.59
C VAL A 582 35.92 4.54 -34.85
N ASP A 583 36.44 5.49 -35.62
CA ASP A 583 35.90 5.87 -36.93
C ASP A 583 36.47 4.95 -38.02
N HIS A 584 35.58 4.26 -38.72
CA HIS A 584 35.91 3.31 -39.79
C HIS A 584 35.49 3.81 -41.18
N ARG A 585 35.02 5.07 -41.31
CA ARG A 585 34.52 5.61 -42.59
C ARG A 585 35.59 5.63 -43.68
N ALA A 586 36.84 5.98 -43.36
CA ALA A 586 37.96 5.94 -44.30
C ALA A 586 38.26 4.51 -44.78
N GLN A 587 38.25 3.54 -43.87
CA GLN A 587 38.47 2.12 -44.19
C GLN A 587 37.35 1.56 -45.08
N LYS A 588 36.10 2.01 -44.89
CA LYS A 588 34.97 1.69 -45.79
C LYS A 588 35.13 2.29 -47.18
N GLN A 589 35.59 3.54 -47.29
CA GLN A 589 35.86 4.17 -48.60
C GLN A 589 36.97 3.45 -49.37
N ARG A 590 38.00 2.97 -48.67
CA ARG A 590 39.10 2.17 -49.26
C ARG A 590 38.74 0.69 -49.48
N GLN A 591 37.50 0.30 -49.17
CA GLN A 591 36.99 -1.08 -49.28
C GLN A 591 37.79 -2.12 -48.47
N GLU A 592 38.48 -1.69 -47.41
CA GLU A 592 39.23 -2.58 -46.50
C GLU A 592 38.28 -3.36 -45.57
N VAL A 593 37.09 -2.80 -45.34
CA VAL A 593 35.99 -3.44 -44.60
C VAL A 593 34.73 -3.43 -45.45
N ASN A 594 33.79 -4.33 -45.16
CA ASN A 594 32.57 -4.46 -45.97
C ASN A 594 31.66 -3.21 -45.85
N ALA A 595 30.84 -2.95 -46.86
CA ALA A 595 29.95 -1.78 -46.90
C ALA A 595 28.92 -1.74 -45.74
N ARG A 596 28.60 -2.91 -45.15
CA ARG A 596 27.69 -3.04 -44.00
C ARG A 596 28.38 -2.83 -42.65
N PHE A 597 29.70 -2.65 -42.62
CA PHE A 597 30.46 -2.43 -41.40
C PHE A 597 30.05 -1.07 -40.79
N PRO A 598 29.92 -0.95 -39.46
CA PRO A 598 29.55 0.31 -38.83
C PRO A 598 30.56 1.40 -39.11
N ASP A 599 30.07 2.64 -39.23
CA ASP A 599 30.91 3.82 -39.44
C ASP A 599 31.64 4.21 -38.15
N PHE A 600 30.96 4.07 -37.00
CA PHE A 600 31.58 4.22 -35.68
C PHE A 600 31.28 3.02 -34.81
N ARG A 601 32.32 2.54 -34.12
CA ARG A 601 32.19 1.44 -33.16
C ARG A 601 32.77 1.84 -31.82
N ARG A 602 32.01 1.63 -30.74
CA ARG A 602 32.47 1.94 -29.38
C ARG A 602 33.57 0.97 -28.94
N LEU A 603 34.62 1.51 -28.31
CA LEU A 603 35.67 0.75 -27.63
C LEU A 603 35.12 0.23 -26.30
N THR A 604 34.78 -1.05 -26.22
CA THR A 604 34.32 -1.66 -24.97
C THR A 604 35.50 -1.93 -24.03
N LYS A 605 35.54 -1.31 -22.85
CA LYS A 605 36.33 -1.83 -21.72
C LYS A 605 35.57 -3.05 -21.18
N ALA A 606 36.20 -4.21 -21.16
CA ALA A 606 35.53 -5.50 -20.96
C ALA A 606 34.92 -5.66 -19.56
N GLN A 607 33.60 -5.81 -19.47
CA GLN A 607 32.89 -6.79 -18.63
C GLN A 607 31.37 -6.88 -18.95
N ASP A 608 30.80 -5.96 -19.72
CA ASP A 608 29.40 -6.02 -20.17
C ASP A 608 29.32 -6.28 -21.69
N ALA A 609 29.37 -7.55 -22.09
CA ALA A 609 29.42 -7.96 -23.50
C ALA A 609 28.04 -8.06 -24.18
N GLN A 610 27.01 -7.37 -23.70
CA GLN A 610 25.63 -7.51 -24.20
C GLN A 610 25.06 -6.31 -24.95
N ASP A 611 25.72 -5.14 -24.98
CA ASP A 611 25.34 -4.03 -25.87
C ASP A 611 26.60 -3.32 -26.42
N VAL A 612 27.08 -3.76 -27.59
CA VAL A 612 28.14 -3.05 -28.34
C VAL A 612 27.45 -2.00 -29.22
N ASP A 613 27.47 -0.74 -28.81
CA ASP A 613 26.87 0.34 -29.60
C ASP A 613 27.65 0.53 -30.93
N ALA A 614 26.90 0.54 -32.04
CA ALA A 614 27.42 0.67 -33.40
C ALA A 614 26.56 1.69 -34.17
N LEU A 615 27.19 2.60 -34.90
CA LEU A 615 26.53 3.72 -35.57
C LEU A 615 26.81 3.72 -37.08
N TRP A 616 25.80 4.12 -37.87
CA TRP A 616 25.87 4.26 -39.32
C TRP A 616 25.38 5.65 -39.73
N VAL A 617 26.18 6.38 -40.49
CA VAL A 617 25.86 7.77 -40.91
C VAL A 617 24.62 7.80 -41.79
N GLU A 618 24.39 6.77 -42.61
CA GLU A 618 23.22 6.67 -43.50
C GLU A 618 21.87 6.58 -42.76
N SER A 619 21.88 6.12 -41.50
CA SER A 619 20.69 6.05 -40.65
C SER A 619 20.70 7.11 -39.55
N ALA A 620 21.62 8.08 -39.58
CA ALA A 620 21.73 9.10 -38.55
C ALA A 620 20.60 10.13 -38.62
N PRO A 621 20.19 10.75 -37.49
CA PRO A 621 19.32 11.93 -37.48
C PRO A 621 19.88 13.06 -38.34
N ASP A 622 19.01 13.88 -38.93
CA ASP A 622 19.35 14.89 -39.95
C ASP A 622 20.43 15.90 -39.51
N TRP A 623 20.59 16.13 -38.20
CA TRP A 623 21.59 17.06 -37.66
C TRP A 623 23.00 16.44 -37.56
N VAL A 624 23.14 15.13 -37.56
CA VAL A 624 24.43 14.44 -37.31
C VAL A 624 25.44 14.64 -38.43
N PRO A 625 25.12 14.43 -39.74
CA PRO A 625 26.12 14.50 -40.81
C PRO A 625 26.84 15.85 -40.91
N ALA A 626 26.16 16.95 -40.54
CA ALA A 626 26.74 18.29 -40.55
C ALA A 626 27.73 18.56 -39.40
N ASN A 627 27.72 17.72 -38.35
CA ASN A 627 28.54 17.89 -37.15
C ASN A 627 29.67 16.86 -37.03
N LEU A 628 29.76 15.89 -37.95
CA LEU A 628 30.83 14.89 -37.95
C LEU A 628 32.15 15.48 -38.46
N PRO A 629 33.30 15.02 -37.92
CA PRO A 629 34.60 15.39 -38.48
C PRO A 629 34.73 14.89 -39.93
N PRO A 630 35.50 15.61 -40.78
CA PRO A 630 35.77 15.16 -42.14
C PRO A 630 36.45 13.79 -42.12
N VAL A 631 36.22 12.99 -43.17
CA VAL A 631 36.90 11.70 -43.31
C VAL A 631 38.32 12.00 -43.77
N ASP A 632 39.30 11.78 -42.89
CA ASP A 632 40.71 11.86 -43.26
C ASP A 632 40.99 10.78 -44.32
N ALA A 633 41.45 11.23 -45.51
CA ALA A 633 41.64 10.41 -46.71
C ALA A 633 42.80 9.42 -46.60
#